data_AF-A0A094JXC3-F1
#
_entry.id   AF-A0A094JXC3-F1
#
_cell.length_a   1.000
_cell.length_b   1.000
_cell.length_c   1.000
_cell.angle_alpha   90.00
_cell.angle_beta   90.00
_cell.angle_gamma   90.00
#
_symmetry.space_group_name_H-M   'P 1'
#
loop_
_entity.id
_entity.type
_entity.pdbx_description
1 polymer ?
#
loop_
_entity_poly.entity_id
_entity_poly.type
_entity_poly.pdbx_seq_one_letter_code
_entity_poly.pdbx_strand_id
1 'polypeptide(L)'
;MESPSNERLMILALKALKYDPKLSVRKAAQIYRVSRTTLTRRYKGKPSQAETTVKSRKLSNLEEQTIVQRLLKLDSQGFPVRISGVEDMANLLCRERDASLVGKNWAKNFIRRQPELQTQKTRSYDNQRALCEDPEKIRDWFRLVANFTAKFGIRVEDIYNFDETGFLMGILVEFVSTASP
;
A
#
# COMPACT_ATOMS: atom_id res chain seq x y z
N MET A 1 -27.56 14.39 18.44
CA MET A 1 -27.76 15.27 17.28
C MET A 1 -26.38 15.61 16.74
N GLU A 2 -26.02 15.12 15.55
CA GLU A 2 -24.72 15.43 14.93
C GLU A 2 -24.73 16.88 14.45
N SER A 3 -23.81 17.69 14.99
CA SER A 3 -23.57 19.04 14.48
C SER A 3 -23.20 18.95 12.99
N PRO A 4 -23.87 19.69 12.10
CA PRO A 4 -23.54 19.64 10.67
C PRO A 4 -22.07 20.02 10.48
N SER A 5 -21.31 19.14 9.82
CA SER A 5 -19.89 19.37 9.53
C SER A 5 -19.71 20.75 8.89
N ASN A 6 -18.78 21.55 9.45
CA ASN A 6 -18.50 22.93 9.05
C ASN A 6 -18.20 23.05 7.54
N GLU A 7 -17.65 21.98 6.94
CA GLU A 7 -17.37 21.91 5.51
C GLU A 7 -18.64 21.79 4.64
N ARG A 8 -19.67 21.08 5.11
CA ARG A 8 -20.96 21.00 4.42
C ARG A 8 -21.65 22.36 4.37
N LEU A 9 -21.64 23.09 5.48
CA LEU A 9 -22.18 24.45 5.55
C LEU A 9 -21.42 25.42 4.63
N MET A 10 -20.10 25.24 4.51
CA MET A 10 -19.27 26.03 3.60
C MET A 10 -19.64 25.80 2.13
N ILE A 11 -19.87 24.54 1.73
CA ILE A 11 -20.29 24.19 0.36
C ILE A 11 -21.67 24.78 0.04
N LEU A 12 -22.62 24.73 0.99
CA LEU A 12 -23.94 25.33 0.82
C LEU A 12 -23.87 26.86 0.67
N ALA A 13 -23.04 27.53 1.48
CA ALA A 13 -22.83 28.97 1.40
C ALA A 13 -22.22 29.40 0.05
N LEU A 14 -21.27 28.63 -0.50
CA LEU A 14 -20.70 28.88 -1.82
C LEU A 14 -21.71 28.68 -2.95
N LYS A 15 -22.57 27.66 -2.86
CA LYS A 15 -23.67 27.46 -3.81
C LYS A 15 -24.63 28.65 -3.77
N ALA A 16 -25.04 29.09 -2.58
CA ALA A 16 -25.96 30.23 -2.42
C ALA A 16 -25.44 31.51 -3.08
N LEU A 17 -24.14 31.82 -2.90
CA LEU A 17 -23.49 32.97 -3.55
C LEU A 17 -23.40 32.83 -5.08
N LYS A 18 -23.41 31.61 -5.62
CA LYS A 18 -23.39 31.36 -7.06
C LYS A 18 -24.79 31.51 -7.69
N TYR A 19 -25.84 31.12 -6.97
CA TYR A 19 -27.23 31.19 -7.44
C TYR A 19 -27.88 32.56 -7.24
N ASP A 20 -27.46 33.32 -6.23
CA ASP A 20 -27.99 34.67 -5.95
C ASP A 20 -26.88 35.73 -6.05
N PRO A 21 -26.78 36.44 -7.19
CA PRO A 21 -25.80 37.52 -7.37
C PRO A 21 -26.02 38.72 -6.44
N LYS A 22 -27.21 38.88 -5.85
CA LYS A 22 -27.52 39.97 -4.92
C LYS A 22 -27.15 39.61 -3.47
N LEU A 23 -26.84 38.33 -3.20
CA LEU A 23 -26.47 37.88 -1.87
C LEU A 23 -25.03 38.28 -1.53
N SER A 24 -24.85 39.11 -0.51
CA SER A 24 -23.51 39.46 -0.04
C SER A 24 -22.86 38.31 0.72
N VAL A 25 -21.53 38.17 0.60
CA VAL A 25 -20.73 37.18 1.35
C VAL A 25 -20.95 37.30 2.87
N ARG A 26 -21.16 38.53 3.37
CA ARG A 26 -21.45 38.78 4.79
C ARG A 26 -22.78 38.14 5.21
N LYS A 27 -23.83 38.30 4.39
CA LYS A 27 -25.16 37.76 4.67
C LYS A 27 -25.18 36.24 4.53
N ALA A 28 -24.51 35.69 3.53
CA ALA A 28 -24.33 34.24 3.38
C ALA A 28 -23.58 33.64 4.58
N ALA A 29 -22.48 34.25 5.03
CA ALA A 29 -21.73 33.79 6.19
C ALA A 29 -22.59 33.73 7.47
N GLN A 30 -23.47 34.70 7.66
CA GLN A 30 -24.38 34.76 8.80
C GLN A 30 -25.49 33.70 8.73
N ILE A 31 -26.10 33.50 7.56
CA ILE A 31 -27.16 32.49 7.35
C ILE A 31 -26.63 31.08 7.60
N TYR A 32 -25.47 30.76 7.02
CA TYR A 32 -24.89 29.42 7.10
C TYR A 32 -23.95 29.23 8.31
N ARG A 33 -23.83 30.24 9.18
CA ARG A 33 -22.99 30.23 10.40
C ARG A 33 -21.53 29.83 10.12
N VAL A 34 -20.97 30.28 9.00
CA VAL A 34 -19.59 30.01 8.60
C VAL A 34 -18.73 31.26 8.76
N SER A 35 -17.42 31.08 8.97
CA SER A 35 -16.48 32.21 9.02
C SER A 35 -16.50 32.98 7.70
N ARG A 36 -16.81 34.28 7.79
CA ARG A 36 -16.80 35.20 6.64
C ARG A 36 -15.46 35.21 5.93
N THR A 37 -14.34 35.22 6.66
CA THR A 37 -12.99 35.28 6.07
C THR A 37 -12.71 34.02 5.24
N THR A 38 -13.07 32.85 5.77
CA THR A 38 -12.95 31.57 5.07
C THR A 38 -13.84 31.50 3.83
N LEU A 39 -15.09 31.98 3.92
CA LEU A 39 -16.04 32.00 2.80
C LEU A 39 -15.57 32.95 1.69
N THR A 40 -15.14 34.18 2.02
CA THR A 40 -14.57 35.11 1.03
C THR A 40 -13.35 34.50 0.34
N ARG A 41 -12.48 33.81 1.11
CA ARG A 41 -11.28 33.17 0.58
C ARG A 41 -11.62 32.06 -0.42
N ARG A 42 -12.59 31.20 -0.09
CA ARG A 42 -13.06 30.12 -1.00
C ARG A 42 -13.81 30.67 -2.20
N TYR A 43 -14.65 31.70 -2.03
CA TYR A 43 -15.37 32.35 -3.13
C TYR A 43 -14.42 32.98 -4.16
N LYS A 44 -13.27 33.51 -3.70
CA LYS A 44 -12.18 33.99 -4.57
C LYS A 44 -11.31 32.86 -5.17
N GLY A 45 -11.75 31.60 -5.10
CA GLY A 45 -11.10 30.46 -5.74
C GLY A 45 -9.94 29.83 -4.95
N LYS A 46 -9.72 30.17 -3.67
CA LYS A 46 -8.72 29.48 -2.87
C LYS A 46 -9.33 28.19 -2.26
N PRO A 47 -8.84 27.00 -2.62
CA PRO A 47 -9.37 25.73 -2.11
C PRO A 47 -9.14 25.58 -0.60
N SER A 48 -9.89 24.66 0.01
CA SER A 48 -9.64 24.24 1.39
C SER A 48 -8.30 23.53 1.55
N GLN A 49 -7.78 23.39 2.77
CA GLN A 49 -6.60 22.53 2.99
C GLN A 49 -6.87 21.07 2.63
N ALA A 50 -8.10 20.58 2.80
CA ALA A 50 -8.49 19.22 2.42
C ALA A 50 -8.60 19.05 0.89
N GLU A 51 -9.06 20.09 0.18
CA GLU A 51 -9.18 20.13 -1.29
C GLU A 51 -7.86 20.47 -1.99
N THR A 52 -6.95 21.16 -1.29
CA THR A 52 -5.59 21.38 -1.77
C THR A 52 -4.87 20.06 -1.66
N THR A 53 -4.89 19.27 -2.74
CA THR A 53 -4.07 18.08 -2.92
C THR A 53 -2.67 18.40 -2.37
N VAL A 54 -2.25 17.64 -1.37
CA VAL A 54 -1.03 17.96 -0.60
C VAL A 54 0.09 18.21 -1.59
N LYS A 55 0.63 19.45 -1.62
CA LYS A 55 1.74 19.87 -2.50
C LYS A 55 3.01 19.02 -2.38
N SER A 56 3.00 17.98 -1.54
CA SER A 56 4.11 17.09 -1.24
C SER A 56 4.04 15.72 -1.94
N ARG A 57 3.00 15.41 -2.73
CA ARG A 57 2.99 14.15 -3.50
C ARG A 57 3.86 14.29 -4.75
N LYS A 58 4.97 13.55 -4.78
CA LYS A 58 5.94 13.51 -5.90
C LYS A 58 5.38 12.85 -7.16
N LEU A 59 4.42 11.94 -6.99
CA LEU A 59 3.75 11.21 -8.06
C LEU A 59 2.26 11.58 -8.09
N SER A 60 1.69 11.55 -9.28
CA SER A 60 0.25 11.67 -9.53
C SER A 60 -0.48 10.42 -9.03
N ASN A 61 -1.80 10.55 -8.82
CA ASN A 61 -2.61 9.41 -8.38
C ASN A 61 -2.57 8.25 -9.38
N LEU A 62 -2.49 8.55 -10.69
CA LEU A 62 -2.42 7.53 -11.73
C LEU A 62 -1.09 6.75 -11.66
N GLU A 63 0.03 7.45 -11.49
CA GLU A 63 1.35 6.81 -11.33
C GLU A 63 1.42 5.97 -10.06
N GLU A 64 0.92 6.50 -8.94
CA GLU A 64 0.80 5.74 -7.69
C GLU A 64 -0.01 4.46 -7.90
N GLN A 65 -1.11 4.52 -8.65
CA GLN A 65 -1.96 3.37 -8.95
C GLN A 65 -1.27 2.34 -9.87
N THR A 66 -0.49 2.78 -10.86
CA THR A 66 0.32 1.88 -11.70
C THR A 66 1.34 1.10 -10.87
N ILE A 67 1.99 1.75 -9.89
CA ILE A 67 2.91 1.08 -8.96
C ILE A 67 2.15 0.03 -8.13
N VAL A 68 0.97 0.37 -7.58
CA VAL A 68 0.15 -0.60 -6.82
C VAL A 68 -0.20 -1.82 -7.68
N GLN A 69 -0.70 -1.62 -8.89
CA GLN A 69 -1.04 -2.73 -9.80
C GLN A 69 0.18 -3.60 -10.11
N ARG A 70 1.35 -2.99 -10.32
CA ARG A 70 2.59 -3.73 -10.55
C ARG A 70 2.98 -4.57 -9.34
N LEU A 71 2.84 -4.04 -8.13
CA LEU A 71 3.12 -4.76 -6.88
C LEU A 71 2.19 -5.94 -6.69
N LEU A 72 0.88 -5.75 -6.88
CA LEU A 72 -0.10 -6.83 -6.79
C LEU A 72 0.17 -7.94 -7.82
N LYS A 73 0.61 -7.56 -9.04
CA LYS A 73 1.01 -8.54 -10.06
C LYS A 73 2.25 -9.35 -9.63
N LEU A 74 3.25 -8.70 -9.05
CA LEU A 74 4.46 -9.39 -8.58
C LEU A 74 4.14 -10.34 -7.42
N ASP A 75 3.26 -9.91 -6.52
CA ASP A 75 2.80 -10.72 -5.41
C ASP A 75 2.00 -11.95 -5.87
N SER A 76 1.12 -11.80 -6.86
CA SER A 76 0.39 -12.93 -7.46
C SER A 76 1.30 -13.97 -8.12
N GLN A 77 2.53 -13.58 -8.45
CA GLN A 77 3.56 -14.46 -9.02
C GLN A 77 4.48 -15.06 -7.94
N GLY A 78 4.25 -14.74 -6.66
CA GLY A 78 5.07 -15.19 -5.54
C GLY A 78 6.43 -14.48 -5.44
N PHE A 79 6.63 -13.36 -6.12
CA PHE A 79 7.88 -12.61 -6.04
C PHE A 79 7.82 -11.56 -4.91
N PRO A 80 8.63 -11.71 -3.84
CA PRO A 80 8.69 -10.71 -2.80
C PRO A 80 9.32 -9.42 -3.33
N VAL A 81 8.67 -8.28 -3.09
CA VAL A 81 9.18 -6.98 -3.55
C VAL A 81 9.82 -6.24 -2.38
N ARG A 82 11.10 -5.89 -2.52
CA ARG A 82 11.81 -5.09 -1.51
C ARG A 82 11.31 -3.65 -1.52
N ILE A 83 11.37 -2.97 -0.36
CA ILE A 83 11.05 -1.53 -0.25
C ILE A 83 11.89 -0.69 -1.22
N SER A 84 13.17 -1.05 -1.41
CA SER A 84 14.05 -0.40 -2.38
C SER A 84 13.53 -0.55 -3.82
N GLY A 85 12.96 -1.70 -4.18
CA GLY A 85 12.36 -1.90 -5.49
C GLY A 85 11.13 -1.02 -5.73
N VAL A 86 10.36 -0.72 -4.67
CA VAL A 86 9.25 0.26 -4.74
C VAL A 86 9.77 1.67 -4.99
N GLU A 87 10.88 2.02 -4.35
CA GLU A 87 11.58 3.29 -4.57
C GLU A 87 12.13 3.39 -5.99
N ASP A 88 12.72 2.32 -6.52
CA ASP A 88 13.24 2.25 -7.89
C ASP A 88 12.15 2.42 -8.94
N MET A 89 10.99 1.77 -8.74
CA MET A 89 9.83 1.94 -9.63
C MET A 89 9.32 3.39 -9.65
N ALA A 90 9.28 4.04 -8.49
CA ALA A 90 8.88 5.44 -8.40
C ALA A 90 9.92 6.37 -9.04
N ASN A 91 11.21 6.12 -8.81
CA ASN A 91 12.30 6.88 -9.41
C ASN A 91 12.38 6.71 -10.92
N LEU A 92 12.01 5.55 -11.46
CA LEU A 92 11.89 5.33 -12.90
C LEU A 92 10.87 6.29 -13.52
N LEU A 93 9.67 6.37 -12.95
CA LEU A 93 8.63 7.31 -13.41
C LEU A 93 9.05 8.77 -13.23
N CYS A 94 9.75 9.10 -12.14
CA CYS A 94 10.29 10.45 -11.96
C CYS A 94 11.32 10.80 -13.05
N ARG A 95 12.21 9.87 -13.43
CA ARG A 95 13.20 10.08 -14.49
C ARG A 95 12.56 10.29 -15.86
N GLU A 96 11.51 9.52 -16.19
CA GLU A 96 10.77 9.68 -17.45
C GLU A 96 10.14 11.07 -17.58
N ARG A 97 9.83 11.73 -16.46
CA ARG A 97 9.23 13.07 -16.41
C ARG A 97 10.24 14.19 -16.13
N ASP A 98 11.53 13.87 -16.15
CA ASP A 98 12.62 14.79 -15.78
C ASP A 98 12.40 15.46 -14.40
N ALA A 99 11.85 14.70 -13.47
CA ALA A 99 11.55 15.13 -12.11
C ALA A 99 12.60 14.64 -11.11
N SER A 100 12.77 15.39 -10.02
CA SER A 100 13.63 14.99 -8.91
C SER A 100 13.21 13.64 -8.32
N LEU A 101 14.20 12.84 -7.91
CA LEU A 101 14.00 11.55 -7.25
C LEU A 101 13.10 11.65 -6.01
N VAL A 102 12.48 10.52 -5.66
CA VAL A 102 11.71 10.40 -4.43
C VAL A 102 12.65 10.38 -3.21
N GLY A 103 12.16 10.87 -2.07
CA GLY A 103 12.96 10.88 -0.84
C GLY A 103 13.04 9.49 -0.19
N LYS A 104 14.06 9.27 0.65
CA LYS A 104 14.32 8.00 1.37
C LYS A 104 13.11 7.40 2.12
N ASN A 105 12.23 8.25 2.67
CA ASN A 105 11.04 7.80 3.41
C ASN A 105 9.79 7.67 2.53
N TRP A 106 9.89 7.96 1.24
CA TRP A 106 8.75 7.97 0.34
C TRP A 106 8.13 6.59 0.20
N ALA A 107 8.92 5.54 -0.05
CA ALA A 107 8.40 4.18 -0.24
C ALA A 107 7.66 3.66 1.02
N LYS A 108 8.22 3.89 2.22
CA LYS A 108 7.56 3.54 3.49
C LYS A 108 6.24 4.29 3.69
N ASN A 109 6.24 5.59 3.39
CA ASN A 109 5.04 6.43 3.49
C ASN A 109 4.00 6.08 2.41
N PHE A 110 4.44 5.64 1.23
CA PHE A 110 3.57 5.16 0.16
C PHE A 110 2.85 3.89 0.59
N ILE A 111 3.58 2.88 1.07
CA ILE A 111 2.99 1.63 1.56
C ILE A 111 2.00 1.91 2.69
N ARG A 112 2.36 2.74 3.68
CA ARG A 112 1.44 3.09 4.79
C ARG A 112 0.15 3.79 4.34
N ARG A 113 0.16 4.47 3.19
CA ARG A 113 -1.03 5.15 2.65
C ARG A 113 -1.96 4.21 1.88
N GLN A 114 -1.48 3.06 1.44
CA GLN A 114 -2.22 2.13 0.60
C GLN A 114 -2.72 0.95 1.46
N PRO A 115 -4.03 0.86 1.77
CA PRO A 115 -4.55 -0.23 2.59
C PRO A 115 -4.40 -1.61 1.93
N GLU A 116 -4.26 -1.64 0.60
CA GLU A 116 -4.04 -2.85 -0.20
C GLU A 116 -2.61 -3.42 -0.05
N LEU A 117 -1.66 -2.63 0.46
CA LEU A 117 -0.27 -3.03 0.60
C LEU A 117 0.08 -3.21 2.08
N GLN A 118 0.58 -4.38 2.42
CA GLN A 118 1.16 -4.63 3.75
C GLN A 118 2.63 -5.01 3.63
N THR A 119 3.35 -4.84 4.73
CA THR A 119 4.75 -5.22 4.86
C THR A 119 4.84 -6.46 5.72
N GLN A 120 5.00 -7.63 5.09
CA GLN A 120 5.29 -8.88 5.79
C GLN A 120 6.78 -9.19 5.87
N LYS A 121 7.26 -9.47 7.08
CA LYS A 121 8.64 -9.93 7.32
C LYS A 121 8.75 -11.42 7.04
N THR A 122 9.49 -11.80 5.99
CA THR A 122 9.84 -13.20 5.73
C THR A 122 11.08 -13.58 6.54
N ARG A 123 11.17 -14.83 7.03
CA ARG A 123 12.43 -15.36 7.57
C ARG A 123 13.43 -15.53 6.42
N SER A 124 14.71 -15.28 6.69
CA SER A 124 15.76 -15.58 5.70
C SER A 124 15.67 -17.07 5.36
N TYR A 125 15.41 -17.38 4.09
CA TYR A 125 15.62 -18.72 3.58
C TYR A 125 17.14 -18.96 3.59
N ASP A 126 17.56 -20.16 3.95
CA ASP A 126 18.97 -20.50 3.92
C ASP A 126 19.41 -20.59 2.45
N ASN A 127 20.22 -19.63 2.00
CA ASN A 127 20.66 -19.54 0.62
C ASN A 127 21.39 -20.83 0.17
N GLN A 128 22.05 -21.53 1.09
CA GLN A 128 22.71 -22.80 0.78
C GLN A 128 21.68 -23.89 0.44
N ARG A 129 20.52 -23.90 1.11
CA ARG A 129 19.42 -24.82 0.79
C ARG A 129 18.83 -24.53 -0.59
N ALA A 130 18.57 -23.25 -0.90
CA ALA A 130 18.06 -22.85 -2.21
C ALA A 130 18.96 -23.26 -3.38
N LEU A 131 20.29 -23.25 -3.19
CA LEU A 131 21.24 -23.65 -4.23
C LEU A 131 21.34 -25.18 -4.40
N CYS A 132 20.97 -25.94 -3.38
CA CYS A 132 21.00 -27.40 -3.40
C CYS A 132 19.66 -28.05 -3.78
N GLU A 133 18.61 -27.25 -3.95
CA GLU A 133 17.27 -27.70 -4.34
C GLU A 133 17.17 -27.87 -5.85
N ASP A 134 17.19 -29.11 -6.30
CA ASP A 134 16.92 -29.49 -7.68
C ASP A 134 15.43 -29.86 -7.82
N PRO A 135 14.62 -29.10 -8.57
CA PRO A 135 13.18 -29.33 -8.68
C PRO A 135 12.82 -30.74 -9.18
N GLU A 136 13.65 -31.34 -10.04
CA GLU A 136 13.41 -32.69 -10.53
C GLU A 136 13.62 -33.71 -9.41
N LYS A 137 14.72 -33.59 -8.66
CA LYS A 137 15.01 -34.49 -7.52
C LYS A 137 13.96 -34.36 -6.42
N ILE A 138 13.50 -33.15 -6.13
CA ILE A 138 12.43 -32.91 -5.14
C ILE A 138 11.15 -33.60 -5.59
N ARG A 139 10.75 -33.41 -6.85
CA ARG A 139 9.53 -34.04 -7.40
C ARG A 139 9.63 -35.56 -7.40
N ASP A 140 10.77 -36.12 -7.78
CA ASP A 140 10.98 -37.55 -7.82
C ASP A 140 10.99 -38.16 -6.40
N TRP A 141 11.56 -37.45 -5.43
CA TRP A 141 11.49 -37.83 -4.02
C TRP A 141 10.04 -37.86 -3.51
N PHE A 142 9.24 -36.81 -3.75
CA PHE A 142 7.83 -36.79 -3.34
C PHE A 142 7.01 -37.89 -4.03
N ARG A 143 7.31 -38.19 -5.30
CA ARG A 143 6.66 -39.30 -6.02
C ARG A 143 7.02 -40.66 -5.40
N LEU A 144 8.28 -40.86 -5.03
CA LEU A 144 8.74 -42.08 -4.37
C LEU A 144 8.05 -42.25 -3.00
N VAL A 145 8.02 -41.19 -2.19
CA VAL A 145 7.34 -41.19 -0.90
C VAL A 145 5.85 -41.52 -1.05
N ALA A 146 5.15 -40.86 -1.99
CA ALA A 146 3.74 -41.13 -2.24
C ALA A 146 3.48 -42.60 -2.66
N ASN A 147 4.32 -43.14 -3.55
CA ASN A 147 4.23 -44.53 -3.98
C ASN A 147 4.48 -45.52 -2.82
N PHE A 148 5.44 -45.21 -1.94
CA PHE A 148 5.76 -46.02 -0.77
C PHE A 148 4.60 -46.00 0.24
N THR A 149 4.10 -44.81 0.59
CA THR A 149 2.94 -44.64 1.46
C THR A 149 1.73 -45.42 0.95
N ALA A 150 1.44 -45.34 -0.36
CA ALA A 150 0.34 -46.09 -0.98
C ALA A 150 0.58 -47.61 -0.95
N LYS A 151 1.80 -48.07 -1.22
CA LYS A 151 2.16 -49.49 -1.23
C LYS A 151 2.01 -50.14 0.15
N PHE A 152 2.40 -49.43 1.20
CA PHE A 152 2.40 -49.95 2.57
C PHE A 152 1.17 -49.51 3.39
N GLY A 153 0.24 -48.76 2.79
CA GLY A 153 -0.99 -48.32 3.44
C GLY A 153 -0.73 -47.42 4.66
N ILE A 154 0.38 -46.67 4.67
CA ILE A 154 0.76 -45.80 5.78
C ILE A 154 -0.26 -44.67 5.88
N ARG A 155 -0.91 -44.52 7.04
CA ARG A 155 -1.89 -43.45 7.26
C ARG A 155 -1.16 -42.16 7.59
N VAL A 156 -1.77 -41.02 7.24
CA VAL A 156 -1.16 -39.70 7.50
C VAL A 156 -0.88 -39.47 8.99
N GLU A 157 -1.70 -40.06 9.86
CA GLU A 157 -1.53 -40.05 11.32
C GLU A 157 -0.32 -40.84 11.82
N ASP A 158 0.23 -41.76 11.02
CA ASP A 158 1.43 -42.54 11.34
C ASP A 158 2.71 -41.91 10.79
N ILE A 159 2.61 -40.74 10.13
CA ILE A 159 3.75 -39.99 9.60
C ILE A 159 4.20 -38.98 10.64
N TYR A 160 5.30 -39.29 11.32
CA TYR A 160 5.94 -38.39 12.28
C TYR A 160 7.08 -37.62 11.61
N ASN A 161 7.09 -36.29 11.77
CA ASN A 161 8.24 -35.48 11.40
C ASN A 161 9.35 -35.69 12.44
N PHE A 162 10.56 -36.03 11.99
CA PHE A 162 11.72 -36.14 12.85
C PHE A 162 12.67 -35.00 12.50
N ASP A 163 12.49 -33.83 13.13
CA ASP A 163 13.40 -32.71 13.02
C ASP A 163 14.29 -32.61 14.27
N GLU A 164 15.60 -32.75 14.10
CA GLU A 164 16.55 -32.38 15.15
C GLU A 164 16.42 -30.87 15.40
N THR A 165 15.88 -30.51 16.56
CA THR A 165 15.78 -29.12 17.02
C THR A 165 17.16 -28.61 17.46
N GLY A 166 17.99 -28.18 16.51
CA GLY A 166 19.20 -27.41 16.78
C GLY A 166 18.84 -25.99 17.22
N PHE A 167 19.05 -25.65 18.50
CA PHE A 167 18.95 -24.29 18.99
C PHE A 167 19.96 -23.38 18.27
N LEU A 168 19.49 -22.40 17.49
CA LEU A 168 20.33 -21.37 16.85
C LEU A 168 19.86 -19.96 17.23
N MET A 169 20.72 -19.26 17.98
CA MET A 169 20.55 -17.90 18.47
C MET A 169 20.89 -16.88 17.38
N GLY A 170 19.91 -16.05 17.02
CA GLY A 170 20.11 -14.72 16.43
C GLY A 170 20.59 -14.67 14.97
N ILE A 171 19.67 -14.55 14.01
CA ILE A 171 19.78 -13.67 12.83
C ILE A 171 18.34 -13.45 12.30
N LEU A 172 17.88 -12.20 12.25
CA LEU A 172 16.63 -11.78 11.61
C LEU A 172 16.98 -10.89 10.42
N VAL A 173 16.42 -11.17 9.24
CA VAL A 173 16.50 -10.30 8.05
C VAL A 173 15.07 -10.03 7.56
N GLU A 174 14.74 -8.76 7.29
CA GLU A 174 13.38 -8.30 6.96
C GLU A 174 13.18 -8.07 5.45
N PHE A 175 12.03 -8.49 4.92
CA PHE A 175 11.50 -8.12 3.60
C PHE A 175 9.99 -7.77 3.69
N VAL A 176 9.28 -7.59 2.55
CA VAL A 176 7.89 -7.09 2.44
C VAL A 176 7.10 -7.98 1.47
N SER A 177 5.90 -8.42 1.86
CA SER A 177 4.92 -9.18 1.04
C SER A 177 3.49 -8.72 1.35
N THR A 178 2.54 -8.93 0.41
CA THR A 178 1.16 -8.39 0.53
C THR A 178 0.26 -9.22 1.45
N ALA A 179 -0.84 -8.60 1.89
CA ALA A 179 -1.83 -9.27 2.72
C ALA A 179 -2.86 -9.99 1.86
N SER A 180 -2.88 -11.32 1.94
CA SER A 180 -4.07 -12.11 1.63
C SER A 180 -4.91 -12.32 2.90
N PRO A 181 -6.23 -12.51 2.76
CA PRO A 181 -7.21 -12.56 3.84
C PRO A 181 -7.03 -13.72 4.83
#